data_AF-A0A348ZLF0-F1
#
_entry.id   AF-A0A348ZLF0-F1
#
_cell.length_a   1.000
_cell.length_b   1.000
_cell.length_c   1.000
_cell.angle_alpha   90.00
_cell.angle_beta   90.00
_cell.angle_gamma   90.00
#
_symmetry.space_group_name_H-M   'P 1'
#
loop_
_entity.id
_entity.type
_entity.pdbx_description
1 polymer ?
#
loop_
_entity_poly.entity_id
_entity_poly.type
_entity_poly.pdbx_seq_one_letter_code
_entity_poly.pdbx_strand_id
1 'polypeptide(L)' 'MSKYDCLKLENQLCFPLYVCSKEIVRKYKPFLDEIDLTYTQYIAMMALWQNNEC' A
#
# COMPACT_ATOMS: atom_id res chain seq x y z
N MET A 1 -25.86 15.34 -17.56
CA MET A 1 -24.58 14.90 -16.97
C MET A 1 -23.83 16.16 -16.56
N SER A 2 -23.41 16.24 -15.30
CA SER A 2 -22.68 17.41 -14.78
C SER A 2 -21.33 17.48 -15.48
N LYS A 3 -20.88 18.70 -15.85
CA LYS A 3 -19.58 18.95 -16.50
C LYS A 3 -18.38 18.33 -15.77
N TYR A 4 -18.55 18.01 -14.48
CA TYR A 4 -17.50 17.50 -13.60
C TYR A 4 -17.69 16.05 -13.16
N ASP A 5 -18.57 15.27 -13.81
CA ASP A 5 -18.78 13.86 -13.45
C ASP A 5 -17.48 13.04 -13.55
N CYS A 6 -16.59 13.35 -14.49
CA CYS A 6 -15.28 12.71 -14.57
C CYS A 6 -14.40 12.97 -13.33
N LEU A 7 -14.56 14.09 -12.64
CA LEU A 7 -13.77 14.43 -11.44
C LEU A 7 -14.27 13.77 -10.16
N LYS A 8 -15.40 13.04 -10.21
CA LYS A 8 -15.88 12.30 -9.05
C LYS A 8 -14.89 11.23 -8.66
N LEU A 9 -14.67 11.10 -7.35
CA LEU A 9 -13.69 10.21 -6.76
C LEU A 9 -13.90 8.74 -7.16
N GLU A 10 -15.15 8.31 -7.29
CA GLU A 10 -15.54 6.97 -7.77
C GLU A 10 -15.11 6.69 -9.22
N ASN A 11 -14.94 7.74 -10.04
CA ASN A 11 -14.50 7.64 -11.43
C ASN A 11 -12.98 7.77 -11.57
N GLN A 12 -12.27 8.01 -10.47
CA GLN A 12 -10.82 8.17 -10.44
C GLN A 12 -10.16 6.86 -10.01
N LEU A 13 -9.45 6.18 -10.91
CA LEU A 13 -8.73 4.94 -10.62
C LEU A 13 -7.74 5.06 -9.44
N CYS A 14 -7.20 6.25 -9.21
CA CYS A 14 -6.27 6.49 -8.11
C CYS A 14 -6.92 6.25 -6.73
N PHE A 15 -8.23 6.47 -6.58
CA PHE A 15 -8.92 6.32 -5.31
C PHE A 15 -9.07 4.87 -4.84
N PRO A 16 -9.64 3.93 -5.63
CA PRO A 16 -9.68 2.53 -5.24
C PRO A 16 -8.28 1.96 -5.06
N LEU A 17 -7.28 2.37 -5.86
CA LEU A 17 -5.88 1.95 -5.65
C LEU A 17 -5.31 2.43 -4.31
N TYR A 18 -5.56 3.68 -3.94
CA TYR A 18 -5.17 4.22 -2.63
C TYR A 18 -5.83 3.47 -1.48
N VAL A 19 -7.15 3.20 -1.58
CA VAL A 19 -7.89 2.43 -0.58
C VAL A 19 -7.32 1.02 -0.46
N CYS A 20 -7.09 0.33 -1.59
CA CYS A 20 -6.49 -1.01 -1.61
C CYS A 20 -5.10 -1.01 -0.95
N SER A 21 -4.24 -0.07 -1.31
CA SER A 21 -2.91 0.06 -0.72
C SER A 21 -2.97 0.26 0.80
N LYS A 22 -3.86 1.14 1.27
CA LYS A 22 -4.06 1.40 2.70
C LYS A 22 -4.57 0.15 3.45
N GLU A 23 -5.47 -0.61 2.85
CA GLU A 23 -5.98 -1.85 3.43
C GLU A 23 -4.90 -2.94 3.52
N ILE A 24 -4.01 -3.03 2.53
CA ILE A 24 -2.85 -3.91 2.59
C ILE A 24 -1.97 -3.53 3.79
N VAL A 25 -1.57 -2.26 3.91
CA VAL A 25 -0.76 -1.79 5.04
C VAL A 25 -1.44 -2.10 6.38
N ARG A 26 -2.75 -1.88 6.48
CA ARG A 26 -3.53 -2.16 7.69
C ARG A 26 -3.53 -3.64 8.07
N LYS A 27 -3.60 -4.54 7.10
CA LYS A 27 -3.53 -5.99 7.33
C LYS A 27 -2.15 -6.45 7.79
N TYR A 28 -1.07 -5.83 7.29
CA TYR A 28 0.29 -6.19 7.68
C TYR A 28 0.70 -5.62 9.04
N LYS A 29 0.11 -4.49 9.44
CA LYS A 29 0.43 -3.80 10.69
C LYS A 29 0.55 -4.69 11.94
N PRO A 30 -0.44 -5.54 12.31
CA PRO A 30 -0.32 -6.33 13.53
C PRO A 30 0.89 -7.26 13.54
N PHE A 31 1.25 -7.85 12.40
CA PHE A 31 2.40 -8.75 12.29
C PHE A 31 3.73 -7.99 12.35
N LEU A 32 3.77 -6.78 11.80
CA LEU A 32 4.98 -5.96 11.80
C LEU A 32 5.21 -5.28 13.15
N ASP A 33 4.13 -4.93 13.86
CA ASP A 33 4.20 -4.37 15.22
C ASP A 33 4.81 -5.37 16.21
N GLU A 34 4.63 -6.69 16.03
CA GLU A 34 5.25 -7.74 16.86
C GLU A 34 6.78 -7.77 16.78
N ILE A 35 7.35 -7.29 15.66
CA ILE A 35 8.78 -7.28 15.37
C ILE A 35 9.35 -5.87 15.25
N ASP A 36 8.60 -4.86 15.70
CA ASP A 36 8.94 -3.43 15.69
C ASP A 36 9.37 -2.93 14.29
N LEU A 37 8.62 -3.33 13.26
CA LEU A 37 8.84 -2.90 11.88
C LEU A 37 7.69 -2.04 11.35
N THR A 38 8.05 -1.06 10.53
CA THR A 38 7.10 -0.37 9.66
C THR A 38 6.93 -1.11 8.34
N TYR A 39 5.79 -0.91 7.66
CA TYR A 39 5.55 -1.47 6.33
C TYR A 39 6.65 -1.10 5.32
N THR A 40 7.17 0.13 5.38
CA THR A 40 8.25 0.59 4.50
C THR A 40 9.57 -0.13 4.80
N GLN A 41 9.93 -0.31 6.08
CA GLN A 41 11.11 -1.08 6.45
C GLN A 41 10.98 -2.55 6.01
N TYR A 42 9.80 -3.15 6.16
CA TYR A 42 9.52 -4.50 5.66
C TYR A 42 9.79 -4.63 4.15
N ILE A 43 9.30 -3.71 3.33
CA ILE A 43 9.55 -3.72 1.88
C ILE A 43 11.05 -3.56 1.56
N ALA A 44 11.75 -2.66 2.28
CA ALA A 44 13.19 -2.51 2.10
C ALA A 44 13.96 -3.81 2.44
N MET A 45 13.58 -4.49 3.53
CA MET A 45 14.14 -5.80 3.89
C MET A 45 13.87 -6.84 2.80
N MET A 46 12.65 -6.91 2.26
CA MET A 46 12.33 -7.83 1.16
C MET A 46 13.19 -7.57 -0.09
N ALA A 47 13.39 -6.30 -0.44
CA ALA A 47 14.23 -5.92 -1.59
C ALA A 47 15.72 -6.26 -1.36
N LEU A 48 16.21 -6.09 -0.13
CA LEU A 48 17.58 -6.47 0.24
C LEU A 48 17.77 -7.98 0.29
N TRP A 49 16.78 -8.74 0.77
CA TRP A 49 16.83 -10.20 0.79
C TRP A 49 16.79 -10.81 -0.60
N GLN A 50 16.04 -10.21 -1.53
CA GLN A 50 16.03 -10.65 -2.93
C GLN A 50 17.41 -10.55 -3.60
N ASN A 51 18.23 -9.58 -3.22
CA ASN A 51 19.57 -9.39 -3.79
C ASN A 51 20.69 -10.12 -3.03
N ASN A 52 20.38 -10.74 -1.89
CA ASN A 52 21.31 -11.57 -1.11
C ASN A 52 21.14 -13.07 -1.40
N GLU A 53 20.60 -13.43 -2.56
CA GLU A 53 20.82 -14.78 -3.11
C GLU A 53 22.34 -14.95 -3.33
N CYS A 54 22.92 -15.94 -2.65
CA CYS A 54 24.36 -16.28 -2.68
C CYS A 54 24.97 -16.38 -4.08
#